data_AF-A0A9E3RGK3-F1
#
_entry.id   AF-A0A9E3RGK3-F1
#
_cell.length_a   1.000
_cell.length_b   1.000
_cell.length_c   1.000
_cell.angle_alpha   90.00
_cell.angle_beta   90.00
_cell.angle_gamma   90.00
#
_symmetry.space_group_name_H-M   'P 1'
#
loop_
_entity.id
_entity.type
_entity.pdbx_description
1 polymer ?
#
loop_
_entity_poly.entity_id
_entity_poly.type
_entity_poly.pdbx_seq_one_letter_code
_entity_poly.pdbx_strand_id
1 'polypeptide(L)'
;SVVVTMPSHDGAQMRLLDGLVDDAARAIRSRGLLIIDLRGNEGGGSMTSRALHPYVASESTRATPWDGGAPVMLSSPAQVAYAKRFMGTDASPYVRSLVARLEARPGALVPMDETPPAPRRERSLDGDWRVVVLTDRGTVSASEVLVLLAKRSTRATVVGEPTAGALDYQSVQILGLGIGDRRWAFGYPTITAHADLPARGMRGTGITPDVPLVWATVPDAIAEMERRFGR
;
A
#
# COMPACT_ATOMS: atom_id res chain seq x y z
N SER A 1 4.70 23.93 6.37
CA SER A 1 4.97 22.61 5.75
C SER A 1 4.50 22.61 4.29
N VAL A 2 4.57 21.46 3.60
CA VAL A 2 3.69 21.12 2.46
C VAL A 2 2.77 19.99 2.92
N VAL A 3 1.48 20.09 2.60
CA VAL A 3 0.49 19.08 2.96
C VAL A 3 -0.04 18.42 1.69
N VAL A 4 -0.06 17.09 1.68
CA VAL A 4 -0.71 16.28 0.65
C VAL A 4 -1.77 15.44 1.34
N THR A 5 -3.04 15.79 1.15
CA THR A 5 -4.17 14.98 1.63
C THR A 5 -4.57 14.03 0.53
N MET A 6 -4.57 12.73 0.82
CA MET A 6 -4.92 11.70 -0.14
C MET A 6 -6.05 10.85 0.44
N PRO A 7 -7.32 11.18 0.12
CA PRO A 7 -8.47 10.47 0.69
C PRO A 7 -8.73 9.11 0.04
N SER A 8 -8.07 8.79 -1.08
CA SER A 8 -8.24 7.51 -1.78
C SER A 8 -7.03 7.20 -2.65
N HIS A 9 -6.76 5.91 -2.91
CA HIS A 9 -5.87 5.46 -3.98
C HIS A 9 -6.64 5.10 -5.27
N ASP A 10 -7.79 5.74 -5.54
CA ASP A 10 -8.48 5.61 -6.81
C ASP A 10 -7.55 5.95 -7.99
N GLY A 11 -7.33 4.97 -8.87
CA GLY A 11 -6.45 5.11 -10.04
C GLY A 11 -6.89 6.21 -11.00
N ALA A 12 -8.16 6.62 -10.99
CA ALA A 12 -8.64 7.76 -11.78
C ALA A 12 -7.95 9.08 -11.37
N GLN A 13 -7.50 9.18 -10.11
CA GLN A 13 -6.85 10.38 -9.56
C GLN A 13 -5.32 10.39 -9.75
N MET A 14 -4.72 9.29 -10.22
CA MET A 14 -3.27 9.14 -10.31
C MET A 14 -2.60 10.29 -11.08
N ARG A 15 -3.12 10.64 -12.27
CA ARG A 15 -2.53 11.72 -13.09
C ARG A 15 -2.66 13.10 -12.44
N LEU A 16 -3.76 13.33 -11.72
CA LEU A 16 -3.97 14.57 -10.98
C LEU A 16 -2.95 14.68 -9.85
N LEU A 17 -2.78 13.61 -9.06
CA LEU A 17 -1.81 13.59 -7.97
C LEU A 17 -0.37 13.76 -8.50
N ASP A 18 -0.01 13.06 -9.58
CA ASP A 18 1.32 13.21 -10.21
C ASP A 18 1.60 14.68 -10.55
N GLY A 19 0.65 15.36 -11.21
CA GLY A 19 0.79 16.78 -11.55
C GLY A 19 0.90 17.71 -10.33
N LEU A 20 0.07 17.48 -9.30
CA LEU A 20 0.12 18.27 -8.06
C LEU A 20 1.46 18.10 -7.32
N VAL A 21 2.02 16.89 -7.31
CA VAL A 21 3.32 16.60 -6.70
C VAL A 21 4.44 17.26 -7.50
N ASP A 22 4.38 17.22 -8.83
CA ASP A 22 5.35 17.88 -9.71
C ASP A 22 5.33 19.41 -9.55
N ASP A 23 4.15 20.03 -9.48
CA ASP A 23 4.01 21.47 -9.24
C ASP A 23 4.51 21.87 -7.84
N ALA A 24 4.26 21.01 -6.84
CA ALA A 24 4.72 21.21 -5.46
C ALA A 24 6.19 20.82 -5.24
N ALA A 25 6.87 20.24 -6.23
CA ALA A 25 8.17 19.61 -6.08
C ALA A 25 9.24 20.54 -5.48
N ARG A 26 9.22 21.82 -5.83
CA ARG A 26 10.13 22.83 -5.26
C ARG A 26 9.79 23.14 -3.80
N ALA A 27 8.49 23.28 -3.49
CA ALA A 27 8.01 23.59 -2.15
C ALA A 27 8.28 22.45 -1.16
N ILE A 28 8.11 21.19 -1.59
CA ILE A 28 8.41 20.02 -0.76
C ILE A 28 9.88 20.04 -0.32
N ARG A 29 10.79 20.34 -1.27
CA ARG A 29 12.23 20.36 -0.99
C ARG A 29 12.67 21.54 -0.12
N SER A 30 11.98 22.69 -0.20
CA SER A 30 12.38 23.91 0.51
C SER A 30 11.72 24.12 1.88
N ARG A 31 10.53 23.57 2.14
CA ARG A 31 9.75 23.84 3.37
C ARG A 31 10.06 22.94 4.56
N GLY A 32 11.03 22.03 4.45
CA GLY A 32 11.57 21.23 5.57
C GLY A 32 10.63 20.15 6.15
N LEU A 33 9.32 20.21 5.90
CA LEU A 33 8.32 19.25 6.36
C LEU A 33 7.27 18.99 5.28
N LEU A 34 7.11 17.71 4.91
CA LEU A 34 6.03 17.17 4.10
C LEU A 34 5.09 16.36 4.99
N ILE A 35 3.81 16.72 5.04
CA ILE A 35 2.77 15.99 5.74
C ILE A 35 1.92 15.27 4.69
N ILE A 36 1.80 13.95 4.81
CA ILE A 36 0.94 13.11 3.97
C ILE A 36 -0.20 12.62 4.85
N ASP A 37 -1.42 13.04 4.56
CA ASP A 37 -2.60 12.65 5.31
C ASP A 37 -3.33 11.50 4.59
N LEU A 38 -3.31 10.31 5.21
CA LEU A 38 -3.95 9.08 4.72
C LEU A 38 -5.14 8.66 5.58
N ARG A 39 -5.60 9.51 6.50
CA ARG A 39 -6.76 9.22 7.34
C ARG A 39 -8.00 9.03 6.46
N GLY A 40 -8.77 7.98 6.75
CA GLY A 40 -9.95 7.59 5.96
C GLY A 40 -9.65 7.07 4.54
N ASN A 41 -8.38 6.85 4.16
CA ASN A 41 -8.04 6.36 2.83
C ASN A 41 -8.24 4.83 2.72
N GLU A 42 -9.35 4.43 2.12
CA GLU A 42 -9.76 3.02 1.98
C GLU A 42 -8.93 2.19 0.98
N GLY A 43 -7.91 2.78 0.36
CA GLY A 43 -7.04 2.12 -0.60
C GLY A 43 -7.50 2.28 -2.05
N GLY A 44 -7.21 1.27 -2.88
CA GLY A 44 -7.29 1.37 -4.34
C GLY A 44 -6.05 0.78 -5.02
N GLY A 45 -5.50 1.47 -6.02
CA GLY A 45 -4.26 1.07 -6.70
C GLY A 45 -3.02 1.67 -6.03
N SER A 46 -2.07 0.84 -5.60
CA SER A 46 -0.82 1.33 -4.96
C SER A 46 0.02 2.24 -5.87
N MET A 47 -0.15 2.14 -7.19
CA MET A 47 0.51 3.02 -8.15
C MET A 47 0.07 4.48 -8.06
N THR A 48 -1.11 4.75 -7.47
CA THR A 48 -1.68 6.09 -7.34
C THR A 48 -0.73 7.03 -6.59
N SER A 49 -0.04 6.57 -5.54
CA SER A 49 0.87 7.41 -4.74
C SER A 49 2.32 7.43 -5.22
N ARG A 50 2.63 6.85 -6.39
CA ARG A 50 4.01 6.61 -6.81
C ARG A 50 4.85 7.89 -6.94
N ALA A 51 4.26 9.02 -7.33
CA ALA A 51 4.96 10.30 -7.38
C ALA A 51 5.48 10.75 -6.01
N LEU A 52 4.85 10.34 -4.91
CA LEU A 52 5.29 10.67 -3.54
C LEU A 52 6.47 9.80 -3.09
N HIS A 53 6.63 8.59 -3.63
CA HIS A 53 7.61 7.61 -3.14
C HIS A 53 9.03 8.18 -3.02
N PRO A 54 9.57 8.95 -3.99
CA PRO A 54 10.92 9.48 -3.88
C PRO A 54 11.13 10.53 -2.79
N TYR A 55 10.05 11.20 -2.37
CA TYR A 55 10.08 12.15 -1.26
C TYR A 55 9.97 11.47 0.11
N VAL A 56 9.30 10.32 0.16
CA VAL A 56 9.11 9.50 1.37
C VAL A 56 10.29 8.59 1.63
N ALA A 57 10.83 7.95 0.58
CA ALA A 57 11.98 7.08 0.65
C ALA A 57 13.22 7.83 1.15
N SER A 58 14.15 7.09 1.77
CA SER A 58 15.42 7.60 2.27
C SER A 58 16.56 6.71 1.80
N GLU A 59 17.78 7.24 1.83
CA GLU A 59 18.95 6.43 1.48
C GLU A 59 19.10 5.25 2.45
N SER A 60 19.26 5.52 3.75
CA SER A 60 19.25 4.44 4.74
C SER A 60 17.83 3.98 5.01
N THR A 61 17.66 2.70 5.36
CA THR A 61 16.37 2.16 5.81
C THR A 61 16.48 1.67 7.23
N ARG A 62 15.35 1.68 7.96
CA ARG A 62 15.22 1.08 9.29
C ARG A 62 14.42 -0.21 9.22
N ALA A 63 14.71 -1.13 10.13
CA ALA A 63 13.95 -2.36 10.26
C ALA A 63 12.51 -2.08 10.72
N THR A 64 11.57 -2.91 10.26
CA THR A 64 10.15 -2.86 10.63
C THR A 64 9.65 -4.29 10.80
N PRO A 65 8.80 -4.59 11.79
CA PRO A 65 8.17 -5.90 11.93
C PRO A 65 7.09 -6.13 10.86
N TRP A 66 6.69 -5.06 10.16
CA TRP A 66 5.71 -5.08 9.09
C TRP A 66 6.38 -5.17 7.73
N ASP A 67 5.90 -6.06 6.89
CA ASP A 67 6.34 -6.19 5.51
C ASP A 67 5.15 -6.46 4.56
N GLY A 68 5.41 -6.41 3.26
CA GLY A 68 4.43 -6.77 2.22
C GLY A 68 4.46 -8.26 1.86
N GLY A 69 5.26 -9.04 2.58
CA GLY A 69 5.44 -10.47 2.45
C GLY A 69 6.12 -10.98 1.19
N ALA A 70 6.03 -12.30 1.04
CA ALA A 70 6.42 -13.05 -0.14
C ALA A 70 5.12 -13.63 -0.71
N PRO A 71 4.40 -12.86 -1.55
CA PRO A 71 3.01 -13.13 -1.85
C PRO A 71 2.85 -14.47 -2.58
N VAL A 72 1.80 -15.19 -2.22
CA VAL A 72 1.43 -16.49 -2.78
C VAL A 72 -0.01 -16.48 -3.30
N MET A 73 -0.27 -17.33 -4.28
CA MET A 73 -1.58 -17.56 -4.89
C MET A 73 -1.93 -19.04 -4.81
N LEU A 74 -3.18 -19.36 -4.48
CA LEU A 74 -3.65 -20.75 -4.51
C LEU A 74 -3.72 -21.24 -5.96
N SER A 75 -3.12 -22.38 -6.27
CA SER A 75 -3.30 -23.01 -7.57
C SER A 75 -4.69 -23.61 -7.69
N SER A 76 -5.52 -23.00 -8.54
CA SER A 76 -6.83 -23.50 -8.93
C SER A 76 -7.19 -23.02 -10.34
N PRO A 77 -8.15 -23.67 -11.03
CA PRO A 77 -8.64 -23.19 -12.32
C PRO A 77 -9.14 -21.74 -12.28
N ALA A 78 -9.78 -21.33 -11.18
CA ALA A 78 -10.26 -19.97 -11.00
C ALA A 78 -9.10 -18.95 -10.90
N GLN A 79 -8.02 -19.30 -10.20
CA GLN A 79 -6.85 -18.43 -10.05
C GLN A 79 -6.00 -18.35 -11.33
N VAL A 80 -5.90 -19.45 -12.08
CA VAL A 80 -5.29 -19.43 -13.42
C VAL A 80 -6.09 -18.48 -14.34
N ALA A 81 -7.42 -18.60 -14.35
CA ALA A 81 -8.28 -17.70 -15.14
C ALA A 81 -8.17 -16.25 -14.67
N TYR A 82 -8.08 -16.01 -13.35
CA TYR A 82 -7.86 -14.68 -12.78
C TYR A 82 -6.54 -14.08 -13.25
N ALA A 83 -5.42 -14.81 -13.12
CA ALA A 83 -4.10 -14.35 -13.53
C ALA A 83 -4.08 -13.91 -15.01
N LYS A 84 -4.67 -14.72 -15.90
CA LYS A 84 -4.78 -14.44 -17.35
C LYS A 84 -5.66 -13.23 -17.70
N ARG A 85 -6.60 -12.87 -16.84
CA ARG A 85 -7.54 -11.77 -17.07
C ARG A 85 -7.05 -10.45 -16.48
N PHE A 86 -6.58 -10.49 -15.23
CA PHE A 86 -6.36 -9.29 -14.43
C PHE A 86 -4.89 -8.87 -14.35
N MET A 87 -3.94 -9.80 -14.47
CA MET A 87 -2.51 -9.48 -14.41
C MET A 87 -1.89 -9.23 -15.80
N GLY A 88 -2.70 -9.39 -16.85
CA GLY A 88 -2.30 -9.33 -18.25
C GLY A 88 -2.68 -10.63 -18.96
N THR A 89 -2.74 -10.59 -20.30
CA THR A 89 -2.95 -11.80 -21.09
C THR A 89 -1.71 -12.72 -20.99
N ASP A 90 -1.82 -13.97 -21.44
CA ASP A 90 -0.69 -14.92 -21.59
C ASP A 90 0.46 -14.37 -22.49
N ALA A 91 0.37 -13.13 -22.99
CA ALA A 91 1.44 -12.44 -23.69
C ALA A 91 2.56 -11.89 -22.77
N SER A 92 2.32 -11.66 -21.48
CA SER A 92 3.36 -11.20 -20.54
C SER A 92 4.26 -12.37 -20.10
N PRO A 93 5.61 -12.26 -20.14
CA PRO A 93 6.51 -13.28 -19.60
C PRO A 93 6.23 -13.62 -18.13
N TYR A 94 5.90 -12.60 -17.34
CA TYR A 94 5.55 -12.76 -15.93
C TYR A 94 4.29 -13.62 -15.76
N VAL A 95 3.22 -13.29 -16.50
CA VAL A 95 1.95 -14.03 -16.43
C VAL A 95 2.13 -15.47 -16.90
N ARG A 96 2.86 -15.71 -17.99
CA ARG A 96 3.16 -17.09 -18.45
C ARG A 96 3.89 -17.91 -17.41
N SER A 97 4.93 -17.34 -16.78
CA SER A 97 5.67 -18.03 -15.71
C SER A 97 4.75 -18.35 -14.54
N LEU A 98 3.93 -17.40 -14.09
CA LEU A 98 2.99 -17.62 -12.99
C LEU A 98 1.96 -18.70 -13.31
N VAL A 99 1.33 -18.63 -14.49
CA VAL A 99 0.36 -19.63 -14.97
C VAL A 99 0.98 -21.02 -15.01
N ALA A 100 2.17 -21.17 -15.61
CA ALA A 100 2.87 -22.46 -15.66
C ALA A 100 3.14 -23.02 -14.25
N ARG A 101 3.54 -22.17 -13.30
CA ARG A 101 3.77 -22.57 -11.90
C ARG A 101 2.50 -22.95 -11.15
N LEU A 102 1.37 -22.32 -11.47
CA LEU A 102 0.06 -22.69 -10.94
C LEU A 102 -0.37 -24.05 -11.51
N GLU A 103 -0.39 -24.19 -12.83
CA GLU A 103 -0.82 -25.42 -13.53
C GLU A 103 0.00 -26.65 -13.12
N ALA A 104 1.30 -26.48 -12.85
CA ALA A 104 2.17 -27.57 -12.39
C ALA A 104 1.90 -28.05 -10.95
N ARG A 105 1.17 -27.28 -10.12
CA ARG A 105 0.98 -27.58 -8.70
C ARG A 105 -0.46 -27.37 -8.21
N PRO A 106 -1.47 -28.11 -8.75
CA PRO A 106 -2.86 -27.95 -8.34
C PRO A 106 -3.06 -28.08 -6.83
N GLY A 107 -3.84 -27.16 -6.25
CA GLY A 107 -4.16 -27.14 -4.81
C GLY A 107 -3.06 -26.59 -3.89
N ALA A 108 -1.86 -26.30 -4.40
CA ALA A 108 -0.77 -25.73 -3.60
C ALA A 108 -0.81 -24.20 -3.56
N LEU A 109 -0.22 -23.60 -2.52
CA LEU A 109 0.15 -22.18 -2.54
C LEU A 109 1.42 -21.99 -3.37
N VAL A 110 1.33 -21.14 -4.38
CA VAL A 110 2.38 -20.86 -5.36
C VAL A 110 2.89 -19.44 -5.14
N PRO A 111 4.20 -19.23 -4.91
CA PRO A 111 4.80 -17.90 -4.88
C PRO A 111 4.45 -17.11 -6.14
N MET A 112 4.21 -15.81 -6.04
CA MET A 112 3.93 -14.98 -7.20
C MET A 112 5.18 -14.74 -8.06
N ASP A 113 6.35 -14.66 -7.43
CA ASP A 113 7.64 -14.53 -8.09
C ASP A 113 8.43 -15.85 -8.03
N GLU A 114 9.27 -16.14 -9.03
CA GLU A 114 10.13 -17.33 -9.06
C GLU A 114 11.21 -17.29 -7.97
N THR A 115 11.79 -16.11 -7.81
CA THR A 115 12.73 -15.77 -6.75
C THR A 115 12.08 -14.66 -5.94
N PRO A 116 12.14 -14.70 -4.59
CA PRO A 116 11.73 -13.55 -3.79
C PRO A 116 12.44 -12.31 -4.35
N PRO A 117 11.71 -11.27 -4.79
CA PRO A 117 12.36 -10.11 -5.35
C PRO A 117 13.30 -9.57 -4.26
N ALA A 118 14.55 -9.28 -4.65
CA ALA A 118 15.43 -8.53 -3.76
C ALA A 118 14.67 -7.29 -3.28
N PRO A 119 14.83 -6.84 -2.02
CA PRO A 119 14.08 -5.71 -1.51
C PRO A 119 14.26 -4.54 -2.47
N ARG A 120 13.20 -4.18 -3.21
CA ARG A 120 13.29 -3.14 -4.21
C ARG A 120 13.44 -1.84 -3.44
N ARG A 121 14.66 -1.30 -3.45
CA ARG A 121 14.95 -0.03 -2.79
C ARG A 121 14.32 1.06 -3.64
N GLU A 122 13.28 1.67 -3.08
CA GLU A 122 12.61 2.78 -3.71
C GLU A 122 13.60 3.94 -3.88
N ARG A 123 13.66 4.53 -5.08
CA ARG A 123 14.57 5.64 -5.36
C ARG A 123 14.25 6.80 -4.44
N SER A 124 15.19 7.23 -3.60
CA SER A 124 15.08 8.44 -2.80
C SER A 124 15.59 9.67 -3.55
N LEU A 125 15.06 10.84 -3.21
CA LEU A 125 15.64 12.13 -3.58
C LEU A 125 16.50 12.69 -2.45
N ASP A 126 17.54 13.43 -2.82
CA ASP A 126 18.42 14.12 -1.89
C ASP A 126 17.72 15.33 -1.26
N GLY A 127 17.94 15.52 0.03
CA GLY A 127 17.51 16.69 0.79
C GLY A 127 17.04 16.37 2.21
N ASP A 128 16.86 17.45 2.98
CA ASP A 128 16.77 17.41 4.44
C ASP A 128 15.36 17.63 4.99
N TRP A 129 14.32 17.49 4.15
CA TRP A 129 12.95 17.56 4.62
C TRP A 129 12.60 16.32 5.42
N ARG A 130 11.70 16.48 6.39
CA ARG A 130 11.08 15.39 7.14
C ARG A 130 9.75 15.03 6.52
N VAL A 131 9.35 13.77 6.65
CA VAL A 131 8.03 13.32 6.22
C VAL A 131 7.24 12.86 7.44
N VAL A 132 5.99 13.29 7.53
CA VAL A 132 5.04 12.79 8.52
C VAL A 132 3.86 12.18 7.76
N VAL A 133 3.53 10.93 8.08
CA VAL A 133 2.39 10.22 7.49
C VAL A 133 1.31 10.04 8.55
N LEU A 134 0.12 10.58 8.31
CA LEU A 134 -1.00 10.47 9.24
C LEU A 134 -1.85 9.25 8.90
N THR A 135 -2.10 8.40 9.89
CA THR A 135 -2.87 7.17 9.71
C THR A 135 -4.01 7.09 10.71
N ASP A 136 -5.10 6.45 10.31
CA ASP A 136 -6.16 6.01 11.20
C ASP A 136 -6.66 4.61 10.83
N ARG A 137 -7.71 4.14 11.50
CA ARG A 137 -8.35 2.85 11.19
C ARG A 137 -8.96 2.79 9.79
N GLY A 138 -9.20 3.93 9.15
CA GLY A 138 -9.64 4.04 7.78
C GLY A 138 -8.51 4.01 6.75
N THR A 139 -7.24 4.03 7.17
CA THR A 139 -6.09 3.80 6.28
C THR A 139 -6.01 2.29 5.93
N VAL A 140 -6.31 1.92 4.70
CA VAL A 140 -6.52 0.52 4.26
C VAL A 140 -5.79 0.20 2.96
N SER A 141 -5.26 -1.03 2.83
CA SER A 141 -4.83 -1.62 1.55
C SER A 141 -3.71 -0.81 0.87
N ALA A 142 -3.94 -0.24 -0.32
CA ALA A 142 -2.91 0.51 -1.05
C ALA A 142 -2.29 1.66 -0.24
N SER A 143 -3.03 2.31 0.65
CA SER A 143 -2.45 3.31 1.54
C SER A 143 -1.51 2.71 2.58
N GLU A 144 -1.78 1.49 3.05
CA GLU A 144 -0.88 0.77 3.97
C GLU A 144 0.45 0.42 3.28
N VAL A 145 0.47 0.24 1.96
CA VAL A 145 1.72 0.08 1.19
C VAL A 145 2.60 1.33 1.30
N LEU A 146 2.01 2.52 1.20
CA LEU A 146 2.73 3.79 1.41
C LEU A 146 3.20 3.93 2.87
N VAL A 147 2.39 3.48 3.83
CA VAL A 147 2.78 3.42 5.24
C VAL A 147 3.98 2.48 5.44
N LEU A 148 4.03 1.30 4.81
CA LEU A 148 5.19 0.42 4.87
C LEU A 148 6.47 1.08 4.35
N LEU A 149 6.38 1.85 3.25
CA LEU A 149 7.50 2.65 2.76
C LEU A 149 7.96 3.66 3.82
N ALA A 150 7.03 4.38 4.45
CA ALA A 150 7.33 5.34 5.52
C ALA A 150 7.93 4.67 6.76
N LYS A 151 7.44 3.49 7.17
CA LYS A 151 7.99 2.72 8.30
C LYS A 151 9.43 2.28 8.06
N ARG A 152 9.81 2.03 6.80
CA ARG A 152 11.20 1.68 6.42
C ARG A 152 12.09 2.90 6.24
N SER A 153 11.51 4.06 5.97
CA SER A 153 12.27 5.29 5.75
C SER A 153 12.80 5.86 7.06
N THR A 154 14.05 6.32 7.06
CA THR A 154 14.67 7.09 8.14
C THR A 154 14.28 8.57 8.09
N ARG A 155 13.67 9.02 6.99
CA ARG A 155 13.15 10.39 6.80
C ARG A 155 11.71 10.55 7.28
N ALA A 156 10.96 9.45 7.39
CA ALA A 156 9.53 9.47 7.66
C ALA A 156 9.17 9.02 9.08
N THR A 157 8.11 9.61 9.63
CA THR A 157 7.48 9.21 10.90
C THR A 157 5.99 9.00 10.67
N VAL A 158 5.47 7.84 11.05
CA VAL A 158 4.04 7.52 11.00
C VAL A 158 3.39 7.94 12.32
N VAL A 159 2.33 8.74 12.26
CA VAL A 159 1.65 9.32 13.43
C VAL A 159 0.17 9.05 13.34
N GLY A 160 -0.48 8.75 14.47
CA GLY A 160 -1.94 8.59 14.52
C GLY A 160 -2.39 7.32 15.20
N GLU A 161 -3.35 6.65 14.59
CA GLU A 161 -3.89 5.37 15.05
C GLU A 161 -3.39 4.24 14.14
N PRO A 162 -3.44 2.97 14.59
CA PRO A 162 -3.09 1.86 13.73
C PRO A 162 -4.00 1.79 12.50
N THR A 163 -3.45 1.30 11.39
CA THR A 163 -4.19 1.10 10.14
C THR A 163 -5.22 -0.04 10.25
N ALA A 164 -5.92 -0.37 9.15
CA ALA A 164 -6.91 -1.45 9.13
C ALA A 164 -6.29 -2.87 9.16
N GLY A 165 -5.07 -3.04 8.67
CA GLY A 165 -4.41 -4.35 8.55
C GLY A 165 -4.95 -5.18 7.38
N ALA A 166 -5.07 -4.58 6.19
CA ALA A 166 -5.65 -5.20 5.00
C ALA A 166 -4.60 -5.69 3.97
N LEU A 167 -3.32 -5.77 4.36
CA LEU A 167 -2.27 -6.29 3.48
C LEU A 167 -2.15 -7.81 3.49
N ASP A 168 -2.76 -8.51 4.45
CA ASP A 168 -2.71 -9.98 4.56
C ASP A 168 -3.27 -10.69 3.34
N TYR A 169 -4.43 -10.22 2.86
CA TYR A 169 -5.18 -10.80 1.76
C TYR A 169 -5.44 -9.71 0.72
N GLN A 170 -4.83 -9.89 -0.44
CA GLN A 170 -4.70 -8.86 -1.46
C GLN A 170 -5.45 -9.25 -2.72
N SER A 171 -5.87 -8.24 -3.48
CA SER A 171 -6.61 -8.36 -4.73
C SER A 171 -7.90 -9.16 -4.60
N VAL A 172 -9.05 -8.50 -4.77
CA VAL A 172 -10.35 -9.17 -4.63
C VAL A 172 -10.88 -9.54 -6.01
N GLN A 173 -11.11 -10.83 -6.25
CA GLN A 173 -11.93 -11.26 -7.36
C GLN A 173 -13.39 -11.18 -6.97
N ILE A 174 -14.19 -10.49 -7.78
CA ILE A 174 -15.63 -10.36 -7.59
C ILE A 174 -16.35 -11.20 -8.63
N LEU A 175 -17.16 -12.15 -8.16
CA LEU A 175 -18.07 -12.95 -8.97
C LEU A 175 -19.48 -12.40 -8.84
N GLY A 176 -20.15 -12.16 -9.96
CA GLY A 176 -21.59 -11.90 -9.95
C GLY A 176 -22.34 -13.17 -9.57
N LEU A 177 -23.11 -13.12 -8.50
CA LEU A 177 -24.05 -14.17 -8.12
C LEU A 177 -25.45 -13.64 -8.41
N GLY A 178 -26.14 -14.22 -9.39
CA GLY A 178 -27.47 -13.70 -9.73
C GLY A 178 -28.14 -14.48 -10.83
N ILE A 179 -29.46 -14.63 -10.70
CA ILE A 179 -30.36 -15.11 -11.74
C ILE A 179 -31.47 -14.05 -11.80
N GLY A 180 -31.80 -13.56 -13.00
CA GLY A 180 -32.83 -12.53 -13.18
C GLY A 180 -32.39 -11.12 -12.74
N ASP A 181 -33.20 -10.46 -11.93
CA ASP A 181 -33.06 -9.06 -11.49
C ASP A 181 -32.16 -8.87 -10.25
N ARG A 182 -31.87 -9.95 -9.53
CA ARG A 182 -31.02 -9.94 -8.33
C ARG A 182 -29.54 -9.96 -8.71
N ARG A 183 -28.84 -8.86 -8.44
CA ARG A 183 -27.39 -8.72 -8.64
C ARG A 183 -26.65 -8.82 -7.30
N TRP A 184 -26.28 -10.04 -6.92
CA TRP A 184 -25.38 -10.26 -5.78
C TRP A 184 -23.95 -10.32 -6.29
N ALA A 185 -23.01 -10.07 -5.40
CA ALA A 185 -21.59 -10.17 -5.70
C ALA A 185 -20.89 -10.92 -4.58
N PHE A 186 -20.01 -11.85 -4.95
CA PHE A 186 -19.16 -12.57 -4.02
C PHE A 186 -17.71 -12.18 -4.29
N GLY A 187 -17.10 -11.54 -3.30
CA GLY A 187 -15.69 -11.16 -3.32
C GLY A 187 -14.85 -12.15 -2.53
N TYR A 188 -13.73 -12.60 -3.09
CA TYR A 188 -12.71 -13.34 -2.35
C TYR A 188 -11.30 -12.86 -2.75
N PRO A 189 -10.34 -12.88 -1.81
CA PRO A 189 -8.96 -12.48 -2.10
C PRO A 189 -8.27 -13.52 -2.97
N THR A 190 -7.43 -13.05 -3.89
CA THR A 190 -6.69 -13.92 -4.82
C THR A 190 -5.25 -14.14 -4.43
N ILE A 191 -4.69 -13.22 -3.64
CA ILE A 191 -3.30 -13.21 -3.24
C ILE A 191 -3.26 -13.17 -1.71
N THR A 192 -2.31 -13.90 -1.14
CA THR A 192 -2.04 -13.91 0.30
C THR A 192 -0.59 -13.46 0.51
N ALA A 193 -0.34 -12.48 1.38
CA ALA A 193 0.99 -11.90 1.56
C ALA A 193 2.04 -12.91 2.05
N HIS A 194 1.62 -13.93 2.81
CA HIS A 194 2.49 -15.02 3.26
C HIS A 194 1.77 -16.37 3.27
N ALA A 195 2.53 -17.45 3.05
CA ALA A 195 1.99 -18.80 3.06
C ALA A 195 1.52 -19.30 4.43
N ASP A 196 1.98 -18.69 5.53
CA ASP A 196 1.67 -19.04 6.92
C ASP A 196 0.57 -18.14 7.55
N LEU A 197 -0.14 -17.34 6.74
CA LEU A 197 -1.35 -16.66 7.21
C LEU A 197 -2.44 -17.69 7.59
N PRO A 198 -3.23 -17.45 8.65
CA PRO A 198 -3.34 -16.19 9.40
C PRO A 198 -2.37 -16.04 10.59
N ALA A 199 -1.42 -16.96 10.81
CA ALA A 199 -0.62 -16.98 12.04
C ALA A 199 0.21 -15.70 12.27
N ARG A 200 0.66 -15.05 11.18
CA ARG A 200 1.41 -13.79 11.21
C ARG A 200 0.62 -12.57 10.70
N GLY A 201 -0.71 -12.68 10.68
CA GLY A 201 -1.56 -11.65 10.10
C GLY A 201 -1.54 -10.34 10.86
N MET A 202 -1.74 -9.23 10.13
CA MET A 202 -1.97 -7.90 10.70
C MET A 202 -3.46 -7.56 10.82
N ARG A 203 -4.37 -8.45 10.41
CA ARG A 203 -5.81 -8.24 10.57
C ARG A 203 -6.19 -7.97 12.03
N GLY A 204 -6.86 -6.85 12.27
CA GLY A 204 -7.33 -6.43 13.59
C GLY A 204 -6.32 -5.65 14.42
N THR A 205 -5.02 -5.74 14.10
CA THR A 205 -3.97 -4.91 14.73
C THR A 205 -3.61 -3.72 13.85
N GLY A 206 -3.38 -3.97 12.55
CA GLY A 206 -2.89 -2.97 11.59
C GLY A 206 -1.42 -2.63 11.79
N ILE A 207 -0.90 -1.79 10.91
CA ILE A 207 0.43 -1.21 11.04
C ILE A 207 0.38 -0.17 12.16
N THR A 208 1.06 -0.45 13.27
CA THR A 208 1.15 0.50 14.39
C THR A 208 2.00 1.73 14.01
N PRO A 209 1.51 2.95 14.32
CA PRO A 209 2.26 4.19 14.08
C PRO A 209 3.54 4.23 14.91
N ASP A 210 4.50 5.06 14.48
CA ASP A 210 5.69 5.36 15.29
C ASP A 210 5.33 6.23 16.51
N VAL A 211 4.40 7.17 16.33
CA VAL A 211 3.87 8.04 17.40
C VAL A 211 2.36 7.86 17.48
N PRO A 212 1.86 7.10 18.47
CA PRO A 212 0.43 6.97 18.71
C PRO A 212 -0.23 8.31 19.04
N LEU A 213 -1.37 8.58 18.44
CA LEU A 213 -2.18 9.79 18.66
C LEU A 213 -3.64 9.48 18.34
N VAL A 214 -4.56 9.85 19.23
CA VAL A 214 -6.00 9.67 19.02
C VAL A 214 -6.54 10.92 18.34
N TRP A 215 -7.05 10.79 17.11
CA TRP A 215 -7.41 11.99 16.32
C TRP A 215 -8.56 12.78 16.93
N ALA A 216 -9.48 12.11 17.63
CA ALA A 216 -10.58 12.77 18.32
C ALA A 216 -10.12 13.76 19.40
N THR A 217 -8.88 13.66 19.89
CA THR A 217 -8.32 14.59 20.90
C THR A 217 -7.47 15.71 20.28
N VAL A 218 -7.37 15.77 18.94
CA VAL A 218 -6.50 16.70 18.22
C VAL A 218 -7.37 17.60 17.34
N PRO A 219 -7.59 18.87 17.73
CA PRO A 219 -8.48 19.77 16.99
C PRO A 219 -8.04 20.03 15.56
N ASP A 220 -6.73 20.20 15.37
CA ASP A 220 -6.10 20.40 14.06
C ASP A 220 -4.88 19.51 13.93
N ALA A 221 -5.03 18.43 13.17
CA ALA A 221 -3.96 17.46 12.96
C ALA A 221 -2.77 18.06 12.23
N ILE A 222 -3.00 18.97 11.27
CA ILE A 222 -1.93 19.56 10.47
C ILE A 222 -1.13 20.53 11.34
N ALA A 223 -1.80 21.45 12.04
CA ALA A 223 -1.14 22.38 12.95
C ALA A 223 -0.37 21.65 14.04
N GLU A 224 -0.90 20.54 14.56
CA GLU A 224 -0.20 19.72 15.55
C GLU A 224 1.07 19.07 14.98
N MET A 225 1.07 18.63 13.72
CA MET A 225 2.27 18.11 13.07
C MET A 225 3.28 19.21 12.77
N GLU A 226 2.84 20.38 12.33
CA GLU A 226 3.71 21.53 12.16
C GLU A 226 4.36 21.95 13.47
N ARG A 227 3.62 21.94 14.58
CA ARG A 227 4.16 22.23 15.92
C ARG A 227 5.17 21.19 16.40
N ARG A 228 4.92 19.90 16.15
CA ARG A 228 5.80 18.80 16.62
C ARG A 228 7.02 18.56 15.72
N PHE A 229 6.87 18.75 14.41
CA PHE A 229 7.84 18.31 13.41
C PHE A 229 8.37 19.44 12.53
N GLY A 230 7.75 20.61 12.58
CA GLY A 230 8.28 21.83 11.97
C GLY A 230 9.63 22.19 12.57
N ARG A 231 10.48 22.76 11.73
CA ARG A 231 11.73 23.40 12.15
C ARG A 231 11.48 24.88 12.36
#